data_AF-A0A7J9IVT8-F1
#
_entry.id   AF-A0A7J9IVT8-F1
#
_cell.length_a   1.000
_cell.length_b   1.000
_cell.length_c   1.000
_cell.angle_alpha   90.00
_cell.angle_beta   90.00
_cell.angle_gamma   90.00
#
_symmetry.space_group_name_H-M   'P 1'
#
loop_
_entity.id
_entity.type
_entity.pdbx_description
1 polymer ?
#
loop_
_entity_poly.entity_id
_entity_poly.type
_entity_poly.pdbx_seq_one_letter_code
_entity_poly.pdbx_strand_id
1 'polypeptide(L)'
;MINNPHYLHRMTILHSISLLAPVMGSDITCSKLLPVVINASKDRVPNIKFNVAKVLQSLIPIVDQSVVEKKIRPCLVELSEDPDVDVRFFASQALESSNQVMMS
;
A
#
# COMPACT_ATOMS: atom_id res chain seq x y z
N MET A 1 16.20 -2.93 -4.58
CA MET A 1 15.20 -3.29 -5.60
C MET A 1 14.83 -4.75 -5.44
N ILE A 2 13.56 -5.08 -5.18
CA ILE A 2 13.12 -6.48 -5.05
C ILE A 2 12.86 -7.01 -6.47
N ASN A 3 13.94 -7.39 -7.15
CA ASN A 3 13.92 -8.04 -8.46
C ASN A 3 13.93 -9.56 -8.30
N ASN A 4 13.13 -10.11 -7.39
CA ASN A 4 13.02 -11.56 -7.25
C ASN A 4 11.94 -12.08 -8.19
N PRO A 5 12.24 -13.03 -9.10
CA PRO A 5 11.26 -13.58 -10.04
C PRO A 5 10.07 -14.25 -9.34
N HIS A 6 10.29 -14.80 -8.14
CA HIS A 6 9.24 -15.46 -7.37
C HIS A 6 8.34 -14.46 -6.65
N TYR A 7 7.08 -14.41 -7.07
CA TYR A 7 6.06 -13.53 -6.48
C TYR A 7 5.82 -13.82 -4.99
N LEU A 8 6.07 -15.05 -4.52
CA LEU A 8 5.95 -15.42 -3.10
C LEU A 8 6.88 -14.60 -2.21
N HIS A 9 8.13 -14.33 -2.64
CA HIS A 9 9.03 -13.48 -1.86
C HIS A 9 8.53 -12.03 -1.80
N ARG A 10 7.89 -11.55 -2.88
CA ARG A 10 7.31 -10.21 -2.94
C ARG A 10 6.08 -10.11 -2.03
N MET A 11 5.24 -11.15 -1.98
CA MET A 11 4.16 -11.32 -1.00
C MET A 11 4.69 -11.29 0.44
N THR A 12 5.73 -12.08 0.73
CA THR A 12 6.33 -12.12 2.07
C THR A 12 6.82 -10.75 2.51
N ILE A 13 7.48 -10.00 1.61
CA ILE A 13 7.97 -8.66 1.94
C ILE A 13 6.82 -7.69 2.23
N LEU A 14 5.74 -7.71 1.45
CA LEU A 14 4.56 -6.88 1.73
C LEU A 14 3.95 -7.22 3.10
N HIS A 15 3.85 -8.50 3.42
CA HIS A 15 3.36 -8.93 4.73
C HIS A 15 4.29 -8.49 5.86
N SER A 16 5.61 -8.66 5.72
CA SER A 16 6.59 -8.18 6.70
C SER A 16 6.49 -6.66 6.90
N ILE A 17 6.29 -5.89 5.84
CA ILE A 17 6.11 -4.43 5.95
C ILE A 17 4.86 -4.10 6.78
N SER A 18 3.72 -4.77 6.54
CA SER A 18 2.51 -4.51 7.35
C SER A 18 2.68 -4.80 8.84
N LEU A 19 3.53 -5.76 9.19
CA LEU A 19 3.81 -6.11 10.59
C LEU A 19 4.83 -5.16 11.24
N LEU A 20 5.80 -4.67 10.47
CA LEU A 20 6.87 -3.82 10.98
C LEU A 20 6.48 -2.34 11.06
N ALA A 21 5.67 -1.84 10.13
CA ALA A 21 5.34 -0.41 10.04
C ALA A 21 4.78 0.18 11.36
N PRO A 22 3.86 -0.49 12.10
CA PRO A 22 3.38 0.04 13.38
C PRO A 22 4.46 0.17 14.45
N VAL A 23 5.52 -0.65 14.37
CA VAL A 23 6.62 -0.70 15.36
C VAL A 23 7.74 0.28 15.00
N MET A 24 7.92 0.57 13.71
CA MET A 24 9.00 1.44 13.21
C MET A 24 8.65 2.94 13.27
N GLY A 25 7.37 3.27 13.46
CA GLY A 25 6.90 4.67 13.50
C GLY A 25 6.82 5.34 12.13
N SER A 26 6.26 6.56 12.10
CA SER A 26 5.95 7.31 10.87
C SER A 26 7.20 7.57 10.01
N ASP A 27 8.30 8.04 10.62
CA ASP A 27 9.51 8.46 9.89
C ASP A 27 10.16 7.33 9.09
N ILE A 28 10.36 6.16 9.72
CA ILE A 28 10.96 5.00 9.06
C ILE A 28 9.96 4.41 8.04
N THR A 29 8.68 4.37 8.40
CA THR A 29 7.62 3.89 7.50
C THR A 29 7.60 4.72 6.22
N CYS A 30 7.63 6.04 6.31
CA CYS A 30 7.60 6.94 5.16
C CYS A 30 8.89 6.89 4.33
N SER A 31 10.06 6.89 4.98
CA SER A 31 11.34 7.02 4.29
C SER A 31 11.88 5.71 3.73
N LYS A 32 11.53 4.55 4.32
CA LYS A 32 12.08 3.24 3.95
C LYS A 32 11.05 2.25 3.44
N LEU A 33 9.88 2.16 4.08
CA LEU A 33 8.91 1.08 3.81
C LEU A 33 7.92 1.46 2.69
N LEU A 34 7.33 2.64 2.78
CA LEU A 34 6.33 3.14 1.83
C LEU A 34 6.83 3.15 0.37
N PRO A 35 8.08 3.56 0.06
CA PRO A 35 8.59 3.50 -1.32
C PRO A 35 8.62 2.08 -1.89
N VAL A 36 8.85 1.06 -1.04
CA VAL A 36 8.84 -0.34 -1.46
C VAL A 36 7.42 -0.78 -1.80
N VAL A 37 6.44 -0.41 -0.96
CA VAL A 37 5.02 -0.71 -1.18
C VAL A 37 4.50 -0.03 -2.45
N ILE A 38 4.80 1.26 -2.65
CA ILE A 38 4.40 2.00 -3.86
C ILE A 38 5.03 1.38 -5.10
N ASN A 39 6.30 0.99 -5.06
CA ASN A 39 6.92 0.33 -6.21
C ASN A 39 6.26 -1.03 -6.54
N ALA A 40 5.82 -1.77 -5.51
CA ALA A 40 5.10 -3.03 -5.69
C ALA A 40 3.70 -2.86 -6.32
N SER A 41 3.12 -1.66 -6.33
CA SER A 41 1.83 -1.41 -7.02
C SER A 41 1.91 -1.61 -8.53
N LYS A 42 3.13 -1.59 -9.09
CA LYS A 42 3.41 -1.81 -10.51
C LYS A 42 3.67 -3.27 -10.87
N ASP A 43 3.53 -4.20 -9.93
CA ASP A 43 3.77 -5.62 -10.19
C ASP A 43 2.82 -6.18 -11.24
N ARG A 44 3.29 -7.05 -12.13
CA ARG A 44 2.42 -7.69 -13.13
C ARG A 44 1.40 -8.67 -12.55
N VAL A 45 1.60 -9.15 -11.32
CA VAL A 45 0.73 -10.14 -10.67
C VAL A 45 -0.36 -9.43 -9.87
N PRO A 46 -1.66 -9.61 -10.21
CA PRO A 46 -2.76 -8.96 -9.49
C PRO A 46 -2.75 -9.23 -7.98
N ASN A 47 -2.38 -10.44 -7.56
CA ASN A 47 -2.25 -10.77 -6.14
C ASN A 47 -1.28 -9.88 -5.38
N ILE A 48 -0.22 -9.40 -6.01
CA ILE A 48 0.70 -8.45 -5.38
C ILE A 48 0.02 -7.09 -5.25
N LYS A 49 -0.62 -6.62 -6.32
CA LYS A 49 -1.27 -5.31 -6.35
C LYS A 49 -2.40 -5.17 -5.33
N PHE A 50 -3.29 -6.17 -5.19
CA PHE A 50 -4.35 -6.05 -4.20
C PHE A 50 -3.79 -6.12 -2.76
N ASN A 51 -2.69 -6.85 -2.53
CA ASN A 51 -2.02 -6.83 -1.23
C ASN A 51 -1.34 -5.50 -0.96
N VAL A 52 -0.83 -4.81 -2.00
CA VAL A 52 -0.37 -3.42 -1.87
C VAL A 52 -1.49 -2.52 -1.36
N ALA A 53 -2.71 -2.63 -1.92
CA ALA A 53 -3.85 -1.85 -1.44
C ALA A 53 -4.15 -2.10 0.06
N LYS A 54 -4.15 -3.37 0.49
CA LYS A 54 -4.33 -3.76 1.91
C LYS A 54 -3.24 -3.19 2.81
N VAL A 55 -1.97 -3.27 2.39
CA VAL A 55 -0.86 -2.71 3.16
C VAL A 55 -1.00 -1.20 3.24
N LEU A 56 -1.25 -0.51 2.13
CA LEU A 56 -1.46 0.93 2.11
C LEU A 56 -2.60 1.36 3.04
N GLN A 57 -3.72 0.62 3.08
CA GLN A 57 -4.80 0.86 4.04
C GLN A 57 -4.31 0.81 5.50
N SER A 58 -3.50 -0.21 5.84
CA SER A 58 -2.94 -0.35 7.19
C SER A 58 -1.93 0.74 7.57
N LEU A 59 -1.32 1.41 6.59
CA LEU A 59 -0.37 2.50 6.83
C LEU A 59 -1.03 3.85 7.07
N ILE A 60 -2.28 4.05 6.64
CA ILE A 60 -3.03 5.31 6.81
C ILE A 60 -2.98 5.84 8.25
N PRO A 61 -3.27 5.05 9.30
CA PRO A 61 -3.24 5.56 10.67
C PRO A 61 -1.83 5.77 11.25
N ILE A 62 -0.77 5.37 10.52
CA ILE A 62 0.62 5.41 11.01
C ILE A 62 1.36 6.65 10.50
N VAL A 63 1.02 7.12 9.30
CA VAL A 63 1.73 8.19 8.60
C VAL A 63 0.96 9.49 8.64
N ASP A 64 1.67 10.61 8.42
CA ASP A 64 1.05 11.92 8.41
C ASP A 64 0.03 12.07 7.27
N GLN A 65 -1.02 12.86 7.50
CA GLN A 65 -2.04 13.16 6.51
C GLN A 65 -1.45 13.67 5.18
N SER A 66 -0.37 14.45 5.23
CA SER A 66 0.29 14.96 4.03
C SER A 66 0.88 13.84 3.16
N VAL A 67 1.34 12.74 3.78
CA VAL A 67 1.85 11.55 3.09
C VAL A 67 0.68 10.75 2.51
N VAL A 68 -0.42 10.63 3.25
CA VAL A 68 -1.64 10.00 2.74
C VAL A 68 -2.11 10.67 1.45
N GLU A 69 -2.24 12.00 1.45
CA GLU A 69 -2.67 12.78 0.29
C GLU A 69 -1.70 12.75 -0.89
N LYS A 70 -0.40 12.94 -0.63
CA LYS A 70 0.58 13.12 -1.71
C LYS A 70 1.12 11.81 -2.29
N LYS A 71 0.97 10.69 -1.57
CA LYS A 71 1.62 9.42 -1.93
C LYS A 71 0.65 8.24 -1.94
N ILE A 72 -0.10 8.03 -0.86
CA ILE A 72 -0.95 6.84 -0.73
C ILE A 72 -2.19 6.95 -1.63
N ARG A 73 -2.95 8.04 -1.53
CA ARG A 73 -4.19 8.23 -2.29
C ARG A 73 -3.97 8.16 -3.81
N PRO A 74 -2.98 8.84 -4.41
CA PRO A 74 -2.73 8.72 -5.85
C PRO A 74 -2.42 7.28 -6.27
N CYS A 75 -1.68 6.54 -5.46
CA CYS A 75 -1.39 5.13 -5.73
C CYS A 75 -2.64 4.27 -5.66
N LEU A 76 -3.53 4.52 -4.69
CA LEU A 76 -4.79 3.78 -4.56
C LEU A 76 -5.78 4.12 -5.68
N VAL A 77 -5.85 5.38 -6.12
CA VAL A 77 -6.67 5.77 -7.29
C VAL A 77 -6.19 5.07 -8.55
N GLU A 78 -4.88 4.93 -8.75
CA GLU A 78 -4.39 4.18 -9.91
C GLU A 78 -4.74 2.68 -9.82
N LEU A 79 -4.69 2.09 -8.62
CA LEU A 79 -5.10 0.70 -8.40
C LEU A 79 -6.62 0.49 -8.51
N SER A 80 -7.45 1.52 -8.25
CA SER A 80 -8.90 1.42 -8.40
C SER A 80 -9.34 1.30 -9.87
N GLU A 81 -8.46 1.62 -10.81
CA GLU A 81 -8.68 1.50 -12.26
C GLU A 81 -8.01 0.25 -12.86
N ASP A 82 -7.47 -0.65 -12.04
CA ASP A 82 -6.78 -1.87 -12.52
C ASP A 82 -7.75 -2.83 -13.25
N PRO A 83 -7.34 -3.56 -14.30
CA PRO A 83 -8.19 -4.54 -14.97
C PRO A 83 -8.67 -5.68 -14.05
N ASP A 84 -7.91 -6.02 -13.02
CA ASP A 84 -8.29 -7.08 -12.08
C ASP A 84 -9.32 -6.60 -11.03
N VAL A 85 -10.39 -7.37 -10.84
CA VAL A 85 -11.52 -6.98 -9.97
C VAL A 85 -11.13 -6.90 -8.50
N ASP A 86 -10.27 -7.79 -8.02
CA ASP A 86 -9.85 -7.80 -6.62
C ASP A 86 -8.96 -6.60 -6.33
N VAL A 87 -8.08 -6.24 -7.27
CA VAL A 87 -7.25 -5.05 -7.16
C VAL A 87 -8.12 -3.80 -7.01
N ARG A 88 -9.13 -3.63 -7.88
CA ARG A 88 -10.06 -2.50 -7.78
C ARG A 88 -10.83 -2.50 -6.45
N PHE A 89 -11.37 -3.65 -6.06
CA PHE A 89 -12.15 -3.77 -4.83
C PHE A 89 -11.36 -3.34 -3.60
N PHE A 90 -10.15 -3.88 -3.41
CA PHE A 90 -9.33 -3.55 -2.24
C PHE A 90 -8.78 -2.13 -2.30
N ALA A 91 -8.50 -1.59 -3.49
CA ALA A 91 -8.09 -0.20 -3.65
C ALA A 91 -9.19 0.79 -3.27
N SER A 92 -10.42 0.56 -3.74
CA SER A 92 -11.59 1.38 -3.39
C SER A 92 -11.90 1.33 -1.89
N GLN A 93 -11.85 0.14 -1.28
CA GLN A 93 -12.00 -0.01 0.16
C GLN A 93 -10.95 0.78 0.96
N ALA A 94 -9.69 0.76 0.50
CA ALA A 94 -8.62 1.53 1.13
C ALA A 94 -8.81 3.06 0.96
N LEU A 95 -9.31 3.51 -0.19
CA LEU A 95 -9.64 4.92 -0.43
C LEU A 95 -10.75 5.40 0.52
N GLU A 96 -11.79 4.59 0.70
CA GLU A 96 -12.87 4.90 1.66
C GLU A 96 -12.34 5.04 3.09
N SER A 97 -11.46 4.12 3.52
CA SER A 97 -10.80 4.24 4.83
C SER A 97 -9.97 5.51 4.96
N SER A 98 -9.27 5.92 3.89
CA SER A 98 -8.50 7.18 3.92
C SER A 98 -9.40 8.42 4.05
N ASN A 99 -10.62 8.39 3.50
CA ASN A 99 -11.58 9.48 3.65
C ASN A 99 -12.16 9.54 5.07
N GLN A 100 -12.40 8.40 5.72
CA GLN A 100 -12.96 8.34 7.07
C GLN A 100 -12.01 8.96 8.10
N VAL A 101 -10.71 8.68 7.99
CA VAL A 101 -9.67 9.26 8.87
C VAL A 101 -9.54 10.77 8.71
N MET A 102 -9.91 11.32 7.54
CA MET A 102 -9.89 12.78 7.32
C MET A 102 -11.07 13.53 7.96
N MET A 103 -12.16 12.82 8.27
CA MET A 103 -13.37 13.40 8.85
C MET A 103 -13.43 13.30 10.37
N SER A 104 -12.50 12.56 10.98
CA SER A 104 -12.35 12.34 12.43
C SER A 104 -11.24 13.21 13.02
#